data_AF-A0A158BNY4-F1
#
_entry.id   AF-A0A158BNY4-F1
#
_cell.length_a   1.000
_cell.length_b   1.000
_cell.length_c   1.000
_cell.angle_alpha   90.00
_cell.angle_beta   90.00
_cell.angle_gamma   90.00
#
_symmetry.space_group_name_H-M   'P 1'
#
loop_
_entity.id
_entity.type
_entity.pdbx_description
1 polymer ?
#
loop_
_entity_poly.entity_id
_entity_poly.type
_entity_poly.pdbx_seq_one_letter_code
_entity_poly.pdbx_strand_id
1 'polypeptide(L)'
;MELGTLDGIVSCVAAGMGITLLPKAVVERHASRRSVRCHTLPPAFANVTTVFIRNQHAVVTPALSAMLELAHEQFSQGVDTEAALTESV
;
A
#
# COMPACT_ATOMS: atom_id res chain seq x y z
N MET A 1 20.01 -14.50 5.20
CA MET A 1 18.62 -14.51 5.71
C MET A 1 17.76 -13.87 4.63
N GLU A 2 16.96 -14.65 3.93
CA GLU A 2 15.92 -14.12 3.03
C GLU A 2 14.75 -13.69 3.91
N LEU A 3 14.59 -12.39 4.11
CA LEU A 3 13.41 -11.80 4.74
C LEU A 3 12.27 -11.78 3.73
N GLY A 4 11.87 -12.95 3.25
CA GLY A 4 10.93 -13.09 2.14
C GLY A 4 9.49 -12.71 2.46
N THR A 5 9.20 -12.32 3.73
CA THR A 5 7.86 -11.94 4.18
C THR A 5 7.87 -10.61 4.93
N LEU A 6 6.79 -9.83 4.79
CA LEU A 6 6.63 -8.52 5.44
C LEU A 6 6.70 -8.62 6.98
N ASP A 7 6.14 -9.69 7.56
CA ASP A 7 6.24 -10.00 9.00
C ASP A 7 7.69 -10.15 9.47
N GLY A 8 8.53 -10.83 8.66
CA GLY A 8 9.94 -10.99 8.95
C GLY A 8 10.66 -9.65 8.98
N ILE A 9 10.42 -8.81 7.98
CA ILE A 9 11.00 -7.46 7.88
C ILE A 9 10.62 -6.63 9.12
N VAL A 10 9.34 -6.60 9.50
CA VAL A 10 8.86 -5.88 10.69
C VAL A 10 9.50 -6.42 11.97
N SER A 11 9.65 -7.74 12.09
CA SER A 11 10.30 -8.37 13.26
C SER A 11 11.77 -8.00 13.38
N CYS A 12 12.50 -7.89 12.27
CA CYS A 12 13.89 -7.45 12.27
C CYS A 12 14.07 -5.99 12.72
N VAL A 13 13.16 -5.11 12.29
CA VAL A 13 13.14 -3.71 12.74
C VAL A 13 12.78 -3.63 14.22
N ALA A 14 11.80 -4.41 14.68
CA ALA A 14 11.45 -4.52 16.10
C ALA A 14 12.60 -5.03 16.98
N ALA A 15 13.48 -5.88 16.43
CA ALA A 15 14.69 -6.38 17.10
C ALA A 15 15.86 -5.37 17.08
N GLY A 16 15.68 -4.18 16.49
CA GLY A 16 16.71 -3.14 16.44
C GLY A 16 17.78 -3.36 15.37
N MET A 17 17.55 -4.23 14.38
CA MET A 17 18.54 -4.53 13.34
C MET A 17 18.62 -3.49 12.21
N GLY A 18 17.74 -2.49 12.20
CA GLY A 18 17.76 -1.42 11.20
C GLY A 18 16.43 -0.70 11.05
N ILE A 19 16.27 -0.03 9.90
CA ILE A 19 15.04 0.66 9.48
C ILE A 19 14.57 0.13 8.12
N THR A 20 13.30 0.33 7.80
CA THR A 20 12.70 -0.10 6.54
C THR A 20 11.64 0.90 6.07
N LEU A 21 11.26 0.81 4.79
CA LEU A 21 10.13 1.53 4.21
C LEU A 21 9.09 0.51 3.76
N LEU A 22 7.87 0.63 4.28
CA LEU A 22 6.74 -0.25 3.97
C LEU A 22 5.46 0.58 3.77
N PRO A 23 4.49 0.11 2.96
CA PRO A 23 3.18 0.72 2.89
C PRO A 23 2.51 0.75 4.26
N LYS A 24 1.80 1.83 4.57
CA LYS A 24 1.09 2.01 5.85
C LYS A 24 0.20 0.80 6.17
N ALA A 25 -0.60 0.34 5.20
CA ALA A 25 -1.51 -0.80 5.35
C ALA A 25 -0.83 -2.09 5.85
N VAL A 26 0.46 -2.29 5.54
CA VAL A 26 1.26 -3.42 6.04
C VAL A 26 1.52 -3.22 7.54
N VAL A 27 2.12 -2.10 7.91
CA VAL A 27 2.50 -1.79 9.30
C VAL A 27 1.27 -1.76 10.22
N GLU A 28 0.12 -1.30 9.74
CA GLU A 28 -1.10 -1.24 10.54
C GLU A 28 -1.71 -2.62 10.85
N ARG A 29 -1.55 -3.58 9.94
CA ARG A 29 -2.05 -4.96 10.07
C ARG A 29 -1.20 -5.79 11.04
N HIS A 30 0.09 -5.49 11.14
CA HIS A 30 1.00 -6.15 12.06
C HIS A 30 0.92 -5.45 13.43
N ALA A 31 0.06 -5.99 14.31
CA ALA A 31 -0.38 -5.42 15.59
C ALA A 31 0.72 -5.15 16.65
N SER A 32 2.01 -5.22 16.31
CA SER A 32 3.14 -4.92 17.21
C SER A 32 3.56 -3.45 17.18
N ARG A 33 2.62 -2.51 16.96
CA ARG A 33 2.87 -1.05 17.01
C ARG A 33 3.63 -0.55 18.25
N ARG A 34 3.73 -1.36 19.32
CA ARG A 34 4.51 -1.05 20.52
C ARG A 34 6.03 -1.20 20.38
N SER A 35 6.55 -1.95 19.40
CA SER A 35 7.99 -2.19 19.25
C SER A 35 8.65 -1.41 18.11
N VAL A 36 7.88 -0.73 17.26
CA VAL A 36 8.42 0.02 16.10
C VAL A 36 7.85 1.43 16.03
N ARG A 37 8.71 2.41 15.74
CA ARG A 37 8.31 3.81 15.53
C ARG A 37 8.13 4.07 14.04
N CYS A 38 6.99 4.65 13.67
CA CYS A 38 6.73 5.10 12.31
C CYS A 38 7.15 6.56 12.14
N HIS A 39 7.70 6.88 10.97
CA HIS A 39 8.07 8.24 10.58
C HIS A 39 7.30 8.63 9.32
N THR A 40 6.76 9.85 9.30
CA THR A 40 6.07 10.40 8.13
C THR A 40 7.08 10.69 7.01
N LEU A 41 6.75 10.28 5.80
CA LEU A 41 7.55 10.58 4.60
C LEU A 41 7.17 11.93 4.00
N PRO A 42 8.08 12.57 3.25
CA PRO A 42 7.72 13.69 2.39
C PRO A 42 6.59 13.29 1.42
N PRO A 43 5.62 14.17 1.13
CA PRO A 43 4.45 13.85 0.29
C PRO A 43 4.82 13.19 -1.05
N ALA A 44 5.89 13.67 -1.70
CA ALA A 44 6.39 13.16 -2.97
C ALA A 44 6.79 11.66 -2.97
N PHE A 45 6.97 11.05 -1.80
CA PHE A 45 7.33 9.63 -1.65
C PHE A 45 6.33 8.84 -0.79
N ALA A 46 5.29 9.52 -0.29
CA ALA A 46 4.38 8.94 0.70
C ALA A 46 3.35 7.99 0.07
N ASN A 47 3.11 8.13 -1.24
CA ASN A 47 2.07 7.42 -1.96
C ASN A 47 2.66 6.54 -3.05
N VAL A 48 2.08 5.36 -3.24
CA VAL A 48 2.39 4.43 -4.34
C VAL A 48 1.09 3.90 -4.93
N THR A 49 0.98 3.95 -6.26
CA THR A 49 -0.22 3.50 -6.97
C THR A 49 -0.30 1.98 -6.95
N THR A 50 -1.36 1.44 -6.35
CA THR A 50 -1.71 0.02 -6.48
C THR A 50 -2.75 -0.14 -7.58
N VAL A 51 -2.48 -1.00 -8.56
CA VAL A 51 -3.39 -1.22 -9.70
C VAL A 51 -3.90 -2.65 -9.71
N PHE A 52 -5.15 -2.82 -10.15
CA PHE A 52 -5.71 -4.13 -10.46
C PHE A 52 -5.34 -4.52 -11.89
N ILE A 53 -4.62 -5.63 -12.06
CA ILE A 53 -4.19 -6.11 -13.38
C ILE A 53 -5.05 -7.31 -13.79
N ARG A 54 -5.55 -7.27 -15.02
CA ARG A 54 -6.23 -8.40 -15.68
C ARG A 54 -5.66 -8.65 -17.06
N ASN A 55 -5.75 -9.90 -17.51
CA ASN A 55 -5.52 -10.20 -18.91
C ASN A 55 -6.61 -9.53 -19.75
N GLN A 56 -6.20 -8.71 -20.71
CA GLN A 56 -7.09 -7.99 -21.63
C GLN A 56 -7.96 -8.93 -22.50
N HIS A 57 -7.50 -10.16 -22.72
CA HIS A 57 -8.20 -11.18 -23.51
C HIS A 57 -9.05 -12.13 -22.67
N ALA A 58 -9.03 -12.03 -21.34
CA ALA A 58 -9.88 -12.84 -20.49
C ALA A 58 -11.34 -12.39 -20.58
N VAL A 59 -12.26 -13.35 -20.61
CA VAL A 59 -13.70 -13.11 -20.60
C VAL A 59 -14.09 -12.38 -19.31
N VAL A 60 -14.86 -11.30 -19.43
CA VAL A 60 -15.45 -10.61 -18.29
C VAL A 60 -16.71 -11.33 -17.86
N THR A 61 -16.62 -12.06 -16.76
CA THR A 61 -17.80 -12.69 -16.17
C THR A 61 -18.56 -11.69 -15.30
N PRO A 62 -19.87 -11.89 -15.06
CA PRO A 62 -20.63 -11.05 -14.13
C PRO A 62 -19.98 -10.99 -12.73
N ALA A 63 -19.39 -12.10 -12.27
CA ALA A 63 -18.66 -12.14 -11.00
C ALA A 63 -17.41 -11.26 -11.02
N LEU A 64 -16.66 -11.23 -12.13
CA LEU A 64 -15.51 -10.33 -12.28
C LEU A 64 -15.95 -8.86 -12.29
N SER A 65 -17.02 -8.52 -13.01
CA SER A 65 -17.57 -7.16 -13.00
C SER A 65 -17.95 -6.71 -11.59
N ALA A 66 -18.72 -7.54 -10.87
CA ALA A 66 -19.12 -7.25 -9.50
C ALA A 66 -17.90 -7.13 -8.55
N MET A 67 -16.89 -7.98 -8.71
CA MET A 67 -15.66 -7.87 -7.93
C MET A 67 -14.90 -6.57 -8.23
N LEU A 68 -14.85 -6.13 -9.50
CA LEU A 68 -14.21 -4.88 -9.88
C LEU A 68 -14.97 -3.67 -9.30
N GLU A 69 -16.30 -3.68 -9.30
CA GLU A 69 -17.11 -2.64 -8.67
C GLU A 69 -16.81 -2.55 -7.17
N LEU A 70 -16.89 -3.69 -6.46
CA LEU A 70 -16.57 -3.76 -5.03
C LEU A 70 -15.13 -3.33 -4.72
N ALA A 71 -14.17 -3.72 -5.55
CA ALA A 71 -12.78 -3.32 -5.38
C ALA A 71 -12.61 -1.80 -5.59
N HIS A 72 -13.25 -1.20 -6.60
CA HIS A 72 -13.20 0.26 -6.76
C HIS A 72 -13.81 0.97 -5.55
N GLU A 73 -14.97 0.52 -5.04
CA GLU A 73 -15.57 1.11 -3.85
C GLU A 73 -14.66 1.00 -2.61
N GLN A 74 -14.04 -0.16 -2.42
CA GLN A 74 -13.21 -0.44 -1.25
C GLN A 74 -11.83 0.25 -1.30
N PHE A 75 -11.24 0.41 -2.49
CA PHE A 75 -9.87 0.92 -2.65
C PHE A 75 -9.80 2.35 -3.24
N SER A 76 -10.92 2.97 -3.67
CA SER A 76 -10.95 4.37 -4.13
C SER A 76 -10.78 5.41 -3.01
N GLN A 77 -10.95 5.01 -1.75
CA GLN A 77 -10.86 5.90 -0.56
C GLN A 77 -9.43 6.38 -0.22
N GLY A 78 -8.49 6.31 -1.16
CA GLY A 78 -7.09 6.72 -0.98
C GLY A 78 -6.51 7.58 -2.11
N VAL A 79 -7.33 8.08 -3.04
CA VAL A 79 -6.88 8.81 -4.24
C VAL A 79 -6.93 10.34 -4.09
N ASP A 80 -7.34 10.87 -2.93
CA ASP A 80 -7.42 12.31 -2.74
C ASP A 80 -6.10 12.87 -2.19
N THR A 81 -5.32 13.56 -3.06
CA THR A 81 -4.56 14.82 -2.82
C THR A 81 -3.28 14.91 -3.68
N GLU A 82 -3.36 14.82 -5.01
CA GLU A 82 -2.25 15.30 -5.87
C GLU A 82 -2.70 15.88 -7.22
N ALA A 83 -3.93 16.42 -7.29
CA ALA A 83 -4.43 17.10 -8.50
C ALA A 83 -4.30 18.64 -8.45
N ALA A 84 -3.70 19.23 -7.41
CA ALA A 84 -3.77 20.69 -7.18
C ALA A 84 -2.44 21.47 -7.35
N LEU A 85 -1.41 20.92 -7.99
CA LEU A 85 -0.13 21.64 -8.16
C LEU A 85 0.50 21.58 -9.57
N THR A 86 -0.30 21.44 -10.62
CA THR A 86 0.20 21.56 -12.02
C THR A 86 -0.52 22.66 -12.83
N GLU A 87 -0.89 23.78 -12.21
CA GLU A 87 -1.34 24.99 -12.93
C GLU A 87 -0.85 26.26 -12.22
N SER A 88 0.46 26.54 -12.26
CA SER A 88 1.05 27.90 -12.10
C SER A 88 2.57 27.84 -12.29
N VAL A 89 3.04 27.75 -13.53
CA VAL A 89 4.28 28.39 -14.03
C VAL A 89 4.07 28.77 -15.49
#